data_AF-A0A7S2JB54-F1
#
_entry.id   AF-A0A7S2JB54-F1
#
_cell.length_a   1.000
_cell.length_b   1.000
_cell.length_c   1.000
_cell.angle_alpha   90.00
_cell.angle_beta   90.00
_cell.angle_gamma   90.00
#
_symmetry.space_group_name_H-M   'P 1'
#
loop_
_entity.id
_entity.type
_entity.pdbx_description
1 polymer ?
#
loop_
_entity_poly.entity_id
_entity_poly.type
_entity_poly.pdbx_seq_one_letter_code
_entity_poly.pdbx_strand_id
1 'polypeptide(L)'
;MGLILIFFFGCCSAFGSHLLHCAARRIGSAPSSFYSVASAVVPNWTWLIDGAVMVKCFGVGTSYLIIVGDLAPDALQYFGLNGVQRWHAIVAGFALGGILACQRNLSALRYTAFVSVLIVAWTAILIVLFFFRLFDPCTVRSPSAV
;
A
#
# COMPACT_ATOMS: atom_id res chain seq x y z
N MET A 1 14.69 9.53 -19.06
CA MET A 1 13.25 9.25 -19.31
C MET A 1 12.48 8.96 -18.03
N GLY A 2 12.96 8.10 -17.12
CA GLY A 2 12.27 7.82 -15.85
C GLY A 2 12.01 9.06 -14.96
N LEU A 3 13.01 9.92 -14.75
CA LEU A 3 12.86 11.13 -13.94
C LEU A 3 11.76 12.08 -14.47
N ILE A 4 11.72 12.28 -15.79
CA ILE A 4 10.74 13.15 -16.45
C ILE A 4 9.33 12.60 -16.27
N LEU A 5 9.15 11.29 -16.44
CA LEU A 5 7.86 10.63 -16.24
C LEU A 5 7.42 10.72 -14.77
N ILE A 6 8.32 10.47 -13.81
CA ILE A 6 8.02 10.58 -12.37
C ILE A 6 7.54 11.99 -12.03
N PHE A 7 8.25 13.02 -12.51
CA PHE A 7 7.87 14.40 -12.27
C PHE A 7 6.51 14.74 -12.90
N PHE A 8 6.30 14.35 -14.16
CA PHE A 8 5.04 14.60 -14.87
C PHE A 8 3.84 13.93 -14.20
N PHE A 9 3.93 12.63 -13.87
CA PHE A 9 2.86 11.91 -13.16
C PHE A 9 2.67 12.41 -11.73
N GLY A 10 3.75 12.82 -11.05
CA GLY A 10 3.68 13.44 -9.73
C GLY A 10 2.88 14.75 -9.76
N CYS A 11 3.16 15.64 -10.71
CA CYS A 11 2.41 16.87 -10.91
C CYS A 11 0.94 16.60 -11.26
N CYS A 12 0.67 15.64 -12.15
CA CYS A 12 -0.69 15.25 -12.52
C CYS A 12 -1.49 14.73 -11.30
N SER A 13 -0.88 13.88 -10.47
CA SER A 13 -1.49 13.34 -9.25
C SER A 13 -1.77 14.43 -8.20
N ALA A 14 -0.82 15.35 -8.01
CA ALA A 14 -0.98 16.49 -7.11
C ALA A 14 -2.10 17.43 -7.58
N PHE A 15 -2.15 17.74 -8.87
CA PHE A 15 -3.20 18.55 -9.47
C PHE A 15 -4.59 17.92 -9.32
N GLY A 16 -4.72 16.62 -9.59
CA GLY A 16 -5.98 15.89 -9.38
C GLY A 16 -6.46 15.91 -7.93
N SER A 17 -5.54 15.70 -6.98
CA SER A 17 -5.86 15.75 -5.54
C SER A 17 -6.27 17.16 -5.09
N HIS A 18 -5.63 18.19 -5.65
CA HIS A 18 -5.96 19.59 -5.36
C HIS A 18 -7.38 19.96 -5.85
N LEU A 19 -7.73 19.59 -7.09
CA LEU A 19 -9.08 19.81 -7.62
C LEU A 19 -10.15 19.12 -6.77
N LEU A 20 -9.89 17.88 -6.36
CA LEU A 20 -10.81 17.10 -5.54
C LEU A 20 -11.00 17.72 -4.16
N HIS A 21 -9.94 18.23 -3.56
CA HIS A 21 -10.01 18.98 -2.30
C HIS A 21 -10.82 20.29 -2.46
N CYS A 22 -10.62 21.04 -3.55
CA CYS A 22 -11.42 22.24 -3.85
C CYS A 22 -12.90 21.91 -4.02
N ALA A 23 -13.25 20.82 -4.72
CA ALA A 23 -14.62 20.36 -4.89
C ALA A 23 -15.26 19.98 -3.54
N ALA A 24 -14.55 19.21 -2.71
CA ALA A 24 -15.01 18.83 -1.39
C ALA A 24 -15.29 20.03 -0.48
N ARG A 25 -14.45 21.08 -0.55
CA ARG A 25 -14.66 22.34 0.21
C ARG A 25 -15.90 23.10 -0.23
N ARG A 26 -16.27 23.07 -1.51
CA ARG A 26 -17.44 23.80 -2.05
C ARG A 26 -18.77 23.19 -1.66
N ILE A 27 -18.82 21.89 -1.38
CA ILE A 27 -20.05 21.15 -1.07
C ILE A 27 -20.43 21.25 0.42
N GLY A 28 -19.47 21.61 1.30
CA GLY A 28 -19.71 22.05 2.69
C GLY A 28 -20.36 21.04 3.64
N SER A 29 -20.74 19.86 3.17
CA SER A 29 -21.48 18.85 3.94
C SER A 29 -20.52 17.85 4.57
N ALA A 30 -20.25 17.98 5.87
CA ALA A 30 -19.47 17.01 6.63
C ALA A 30 -20.39 15.90 7.20
N PRO A 31 -19.98 14.61 7.15
CA PRO A 31 -18.74 14.09 6.58
C PRO A 31 -18.79 13.97 5.04
N SER A 32 -17.80 14.56 4.36
CA SER A 32 -17.69 14.53 2.91
C SER A 32 -16.88 13.31 2.45
N SER A 33 -17.57 12.21 2.14
CA SER A 33 -16.97 11.09 1.44
C SER A 33 -16.80 11.42 -0.06
N PHE A 34 -15.85 10.76 -0.75
CA PHE A 34 -15.71 10.88 -2.20
C PHE A 34 -17.03 10.60 -2.95
N TYR A 35 -17.84 9.69 -2.41
CA TYR A 35 -19.17 9.38 -2.91
C TYR A 35 -20.13 10.58 -2.81
N SER A 36 -20.16 11.26 -1.67
CA SER A 36 -20.98 12.46 -1.48
C SER A 36 -20.60 13.57 -2.47
N VAL A 37 -19.30 13.78 -2.67
CA VAL A 37 -18.78 14.75 -3.66
C VAL A 37 -19.15 14.35 -5.09
N ALA A 38 -18.98 13.08 -5.47
CA ALA A 38 -19.34 12.57 -6.79
C ALA A 38 -20.84 12.70 -7.09
N SER A 39 -21.70 12.38 -6.11
CA SER A 39 -23.16 12.48 -6.25
C SER A 39 -23.65 13.92 -6.40
N ALA A 40 -22.93 14.90 -5.83
CA ALA A 40 -23.28 16.31 -5.93
C ALA A 40 -22.81 16.97 -7.24
N VAL A 41 -21.64 16.57 -7.76
CA VAL A 41 -21.05 17.16 -8.98
C VAL A 41 -21.58 16.49 -10.25
N VAL A 42 -21.75 15.17 -10.24
CA VAL A 42 -22.18 14.37 -11.41
C VAL A 42 -23.09 13.20 -10.99
N PRO A 43 -24.37 13.46 -10.67
CA PRO A 43 -25.30 12.43 -10.17
C PRO A 43 -25.48 11.26 -11.16
N ASN A 44 -25.48 11.52 -12.47
CA ASN A 44 -25.70 10.49 -13.50
C ASN A 44 -24.49 9.55 -13.72
N TRP A 45 -23.27 9.94 -13.32
CA TRP A 45 -22.04 9.18 -13.60
C TRP A 45 -21.38 8.61 -12.34
N THR A 46 -22.06 8.69 -11.19
CA THR A 46 -21.51 8.27 -9.90
C THR A 46 -21.12 6.78 -9.89
N TRP A 47 -21.87 5.91 -10.60
CA TRP A 47 -21.54 4.49 -10.73
C TRP A 47 -20.21 4.21 -11.43
N LEU A 48 -19.85 5.01 -12.44
CA LEU A 48 -18.57 4.83 -13.15
C LEU A 48 -17.38 5.23 -12.27
N ILE A 49 -17.56 6.26 -11.44
CA ILE A 49 -16.55 6.71 -10.48
C ILE A 49 -16.34 5.63 -9.40
N ASP A 50 -17.43 5.08 -8.85
CA ASP A 50 -17.36 4.01 -7.86
C ASP A 50 -16.72 2.73 -8.44
N GLY A 51 -17.09 2.35 -9.66
CA GLY A 51 -16.46 1.25 -10.39
C GLY A 51 -14.94 1.46 -10.61
N ALA A 52 -14.53 2.68 -10.95
CA ALA A 52 -13.11 3.00 -11.13
C ALA A 52 -12.32 2.90 -9.80
N VAL A 53 -12.92 3.32 -8.69
CA VAL A 53 -12.32 3.17 -7.35
C VAL A 53 -12.22 1.69 -6.98
N MET A 54 -13.27 0.90 -7.23
CA MET A 54 -13.27 -0.55 -6.98
C MET A 54 -12.11 -1.25 -7.71
N VAL A 55 -11.94 -0.98 -9.02
CA VAL A 55 -10.86 -1.59 -9.82
C VAL A 55 -9.48 -1.19 -9.30
N LYS A 56 -9.28 0.08 -8.94
CA LYS A 56 -7.99 0.57 -8.42
C LYS A 56 -7.65 -0.05 -7.07
N CYS A 57 -8.62 -0.12 -6.15
CA CYS A 57 -8.46 -0.74 -4.85
C CYS A 57 -8.20 -2.25 -4.96
N PHE A 58 -8.92 -2.93 -5.86
CA PHE A 58 -8.68 -4.35 -6.15
C PHE A 58 -7.27 -4.59 -6.68
N GLY A 59 -6.79 -3.74 -7.59
CA GLY A 59 -5.43 -3.85 -8.15
C GLY A 59 -4.33 -3.69 -7.11
N VAL A 60 -4.47 -2.73 -6.20
CA VAL A 60 -3.50 -2.53 -5.09
C VAL A 60 -3.56 -3.72 -4.12
N GLY A 61 -4.76 -4.19 -3.75
CA GLY A 61 -4.93 -5.33 -2.86
C GLY A 61 -4.34 -6.62 -3.43
N THR A 62 -4.57 -6.89 -4.72
CA THR A 62 -4.03 -8.06 -5.42
C THR A 62 -2.50 -8.02 -5.50
N SER A 63 -1.93 -6.85 -5.81
CA SER A 63 -0.47 -6.67 -5.82
C SER A 63 0.16 -7.00 -4.47
N TYR A 64 -0.45 -6.54 -3.37
CA TYR A 64 0.03 -6.87 -2.03
C TYR A 64 -0.13 -8.36 -1.70
N LEU A 65 -1.21 -9.00 -2.15
CA LEU A 65 -1.42 -10.43 -1.94
C LEU A 65 -0.35 -11.30 -2.62
N ILE A 66 0.07 -10.90 -3.83
CA ILE A 66 1.15 -11.58 -4.57
C ILE A 66 2.46 -11.45 -3.77
N ILE A 67 2.80 -10.22 -3.35
CA ILE A 67 4.00 -9.97 -2.53
C ILE A 67 3.97 -10.82 -1.26
N VAL A 68 2.84 -10.89 -0.55
CA VAL A 68 2.71 -11.72 0.66
C VAL A 68 2.86 -13.20 0.35
N GLY A 69 2.26 -13.68 -0.75
CA GLY A 69 2.38 -15.08 -1.17
C GLY A 69 3.83 -15.49 -1.47
N ASP A 70 4.65 -14.56 -1.95
CA ASP A 70 6.04 -14.80 -2.30
C ASP A 70 6.97 -14.62 -1.08
N LEU A 71 6.76 -13.59 -0.25
CA LEU A 71 7.64 -13.28 0.89
C LEU A 71 7.34 -14.09 2.16
N ALA A 72 6.08 -14.46 2.42
CA ALA A 72 5.70 -15.17 3.63
C ALA A 72 6.35 -16.56 3.78
N PRO A 73 6.36 -17.45 2.77
CA PRO A 73 6.97 -18.78 2.94
C PRO A 73 8.48 -18.69 3.19
N ASP A 74 9.17 -17.73 2.59
CA ASP A 74 10.59 -17.49 2.83
C ASP A 74 10.83 -16.98 4.26
N ALA A 75 10.04 -16.01 4.71
CA ALA A 75 10.13 -15.51 6.08
C ALA A 75 9.89 -16.61 7.12
N LEU A 76 8.89 -17.47 6.91
CA LEU A 76 8.53 -18.56 7.81
C LEU A 76 9.59 -19.68 7.87
N GLN A 77 10.30 -19.92 6.78
CA GLN A 77 11.46 -20.83 6.78
C GLN A 77 12.58 -20.33 7.69
N TYR A 78 12.84 -19.01 7.74
CA TYR A 78 13.82 -18.44 8.68
C TYR A 78 13.41 -18.62 10.15
N PHE A 79 12.12 -18.73 10.44
CA PHE A 79 11.60 -19.02 11.79
C PHE A 79 11.51 -20.53 12.12
N GLY A 80 11.94 -21.41 11.21
CA GLY A 80 11.93 -22.86 11.40
C GLY A 80 10.58 -23.54 11.15
N LEU A 81 9.57 -22.82 10.65
CA LEU A 81 8.28 -23.40 10.25
C LEU A 81 8.36 -23.90 8.81
N ASN A 82 8.81 -25.14 8.65
CA ASN A 82 8.87 -25.82 7.37
C ASN A 82 7.49 -26.40 7.00
N GLY A 83 6.97 -26.07 5.82
CA GLY A 83 5.71 -26.63 5.29
C GLY A 83 4.62 -25.62 4.93
N VAL A 84 4.84 -24.32 5.16
CA VAL A 84 3.87 -23.29 4.75
C VAL A 84 3.97 -23.05 3.24
N GLN A 85 2.99 -23.56 2.49
CA GLN A 85 2.90 -23.33 1.05
C GLN A 85 2.33 -21.94 0.73
N ARG A 86 2.72 -21.38 -0.42
CA ARG A 86 2.24 -20.10 -0.98
C ARG A 86 0.72 -19.92 -0.91
N TRP A 87 -0.05 -20.97 -1.19
CA TRP A 87 -1.51 -20.94 -1.10
C TRP A 87 -2.01 -20.55 0.31
N HIS A 88 -1.41 -21.08 1.37
CA HIS A 88 -1.80 -20.77 2.75
C HIS A 88 -1.54 -19.30 3.08
N ALA A 89 -0.42 -18.74 2.63
CA ALA A 89 -0.08 -17.33 2.82
C ALA A 89 -1.07 -16.40 2.09
N ILE A 90 -1.45 -16.74 0.86
CA ILE A 90 -2.43 -15.97 0.08
C ILE A 90 -3.81 -16.02 0.73
N VAL A 91 -4.29 -17.20 1.13
CA VAL A 91 -5.58 -17.38 1.81
C VAL A 91 -5.60 -16.65 3.14
N ALA A 92 -4.54 -16.76 3.94
CA ALA A 92 -4.41 -16.05 5.20
C ALA A 92 -4.40 -14.52 5.00
N GLY A 93 -3.65 -14.03 4.00
CA GLY A 93 -3.61 -12.62 3.63
C GLY A 93 -4.97 -12.09 3.17
N PHE A 94 -5.71 -12.87 2.38
CA PHE A 94 -7.07 -12.52 1.95
C PHE A 94 -8.06 -12.49 3.12
N ALA A 95 -8.00 -13.50 4.00
CA ALA A 95 -8.84 -13.56 5.19
C ALA A 95 -8.57 -12.38 6.13
N LEU A 96 -7.29 -12.05 6.38
CA LEU A 96 -6.89 -10.88 7.16
C LEU A 96 -7.38 -9.58 6.51
N GLY A 97 -7.12 -9.39 5.22
CA GLY A 97 -7.58 -8.21 4.47
C GLY A 97 -9.09 -8.03 4.53
N GLY A 98 -9.85 -9.11 4.39
CA GLY A 98 -11.30 -9.13 4.53
C GLY A 98 -11.79 -8.82 5.95
N ILE A 99 -11.17 -9.40 6.98
CA ILE A 99 -11.47 -9.10 8.39
C ILE A 99 -11.23 -7.61 8.69
N LEU A 100 -10.09 -7.06 8.21
CA LEU A 100 -9.76 -5.66 8.42
C LEU A 100 -10.73 -4.73 7.67
N ALA A 101 -11.17 -5.10 6.47
CA ALA A 101 -12.17 -4.35 5.71
C ALA A 101 -13.56 -4.35 6.38
N CYS A 102 -13.89 -5.42 7.11
CA CYS A 102 -15.15 -5.55 7.85
C CYS A 102 -15.10 -4.87 9.25
N GLN A 103 -13.94 -4.37 9.69
CA GLN A 103 -13.86 -3.64 10.95
C GLN A 103 -14.61 -2.31 10.87
N ARG A 104 -15.74 -2.25 11.56
CA ARG A 104 -16.59 -1.06 11.70
C ARG A 104 -15.90 0.10 12.45
N ASN A 105 -14.81 -0.18 13.15
CA ASN A 105 -14.00 0.83 13.84
C ASN A 105 -12.82 1.29 12.97
N LEU A 106 -12.94 2.51 12.43
CA LEU A 106 -11.90 3.23 11.69
C LEU A 106 -10.58 3.40 12.46
N SER A 107 -10.57 3.19 13.77
CA SER A 107 -9.37 3.27 14.63
C SER A 107 -8.33 2.20 14.29
N ALA A 108 -8.74 0.99 13.89
CA ALA A 108 -7.80 -0.08 13.53
C ALA A 108 -7.00 0.29 12.27
N LEU A 109 -7.66 0.91 11.29
CA LEU A 109 -7.03 1.34 10.05
C LEU A 109 -6.03 2.49 10.25
N ARG A 110 -6.33 3.38 11.21
CA ARG A 110 -5.40 4.46 11.59
C ARG A 110 -4.11 3.89 12.20
N TYR A 111 -4.22 2.85 13.03
CA TYR A 111 -3.05 2.18 13.59
C TYR A 111 -2.20 1.52 12.49
N THR A 112 -2.82 0.78 11.56
CA THR A 112 -2.08 0.15 10.45
C THR A 112 -1.42 1.17 9.54
N ALA A 113 -2.07 2.32 9.29
CA ALA A 113 -1.48 3.41 8.53
C ALA A 113 -0.23 3.98 9.21
N PHE A 114 -0.28 4.19 10.53
CA PHE A 114 0.87 4.66 11.30
C PHE A 114 2.04 3.66 11.26
N VAL A 115 1.74 2.37 11.48
CA VAL A 115 2.73 1.28 11.40
C VAL A 115 3.37 1.21 10.00
N SER A 116 2.57 1.34 8.93
CA SER A 116 3.08 1.33 7.56
C SER A 116 4.06 2.48 7.31
N VAL A 117 3.80 3.68 7.83
CA VAL A 117 4.71 4.83 7.68
C VAL A 117 6.03 4.57 8.41
N LEU A 118 5.99 3.98 9.61
CA LEU A 118 7.20 3.60 10.35
C LEU A 118 8.04 2.56 9.59
N ILE A 119 7.41 1.54 9.01
CA ILE A 119 8.11 0.51 8.21
C ILE A 119 8.80 1.14 7.00
N VAL A 120 8.09 1.98 6.24
CA VAL A 120 8.66 2.65 5.07
C VAL A 120 9.82 3.58 5.47
N ALA A 121 9.68 4.32 6.58
CA ALA A 121 10.75 5.15 7.10
C ALA A 121 11.97 4.31 7.51
N TRP A 122 11.76 3.18 8.18
CA TRP A 122 12.81 2.23 8.54
C TRP A 122 13.52 1.66 7.31
N THR A 123 12.77 1.23 6.29
CA THR A 123 13.34 0.75 5.02
C THR A 123 14.16 1.84 4.33
N ALA A 124 13.70 3.09 4.32
CA ALA A 124 14.45 4.21 3.75
C ALA A 124 15.78 4.44 4.50
N ILE A 125 15.77 4.40 5.84
CA ILE A 125 16.99 4.51 6.65
C ILE A 125 17.96 3.37 6.33
N LEU A 126 17.49 2.12 6.22
CA LEU A 126 18.33 0.98 5.86
C LEU A 126 19.00 1.17 4.49
N ILE A 127 18.28 1.67 3.50
CA ILE A 127 18.84 1.95 2.16
C ILE A 127 19.93 3.01 2.25
N VAL A 128 19.72 4.08 3.03
CA VAL A 128 20.72 5.14 3.23
C VAL A 128 21.96 4.61 3.96
N LEU A 129 21.80 3.81 5.01
CA LEU A 129 22.91 3.18 5.74
C LEU A 129 23.72 2.22 4.87
N PHE A 130 23.03 1.43 4.02
CA PHE A 130 23.66 0.57 3.03
C PHE A 130 24.46 1.38 2.01
N PHE A 131 23.91 2.50 1.53
CA PHE A 131 24.60 3.40 0.61
C PHE A 131 25.90 3.98 1.21
N PHE A 132 25.88 4.34 2.50
CA PHE A 132 27.06 4.80 3.22
C PHE A 132 28.02 3.68 3.64
N ARG A 133 27.80 2.43 3.18
CA ARG A 133 28.65 1.25 3.47
C ARG A 133 28.82 0.94 4.96
N LEU A 134 27.98 1.53 5.82
CA LEU A 134 28.04 1.30 7.28
C LEU A 134 27.42 -0.06 7.66
N PHE A 135 26.57 -0.60 6.77
CA PHE A 135 25.88 -1.87 6.95
C PHE A 135 26.06 -2.72 5.69
N ASP A 136 27.21 -3.41 5.59
CA ASP A 136 27.51 -4.34 4.49
C ASP A 136 27.24 -5.79 4.96
N PRO A 137 26.04 -6.36 4.73
CA PRO A 137 25.75 -7.75 5.09
C PRO A 137 26.53 -8.76 4.21
N CYS A 138 27.16 -8.28 3.13
CA CYS A 138 27.93 -9.09 2.19
C CYS A 138 29.30 -9.53 2.74
N THR A 139 29.86 -8.86 3.76
CA THR A 139 31.14 -9.28 4.36
C THR A 139 31.00 -10.53 5.24
N VAL A 140 29.79 -10.86 5.70
CA VAL A 140 29.52 -12.03 6.56
C VAL A 140 29.31 -13.33 5.75
N ARG A 141 29.10 -13.24 4.43
CA ARG A 141 28.87 -14.40 3.55
C ARG A 141 30.10 -14.82 2.73
N SER A 142 31.29 -14.60 3.28
CA SER A 142 32.53 -15.22 2.81
C SER A 142 32.99 -16.29 3.81
N PRO A 143 32.38 -17.50 3.85
CA PRO A 143 33.06 -18.61 4.48
C PRO A 143 34.29 -18.91 3.62
N SER A 144 35.48 -18.61 4.18
CA SER A 144 36.76 -19.28 3.90
C SER A 144 36.79 -20.08 2.59
N ALA A 145 37.29 -19.46 1.53
CA ALA A 145 37.90 -20.19 0.43
C ALA A 145 39.08 -20.97 1.01
N VAL A 146 38.86 -22.27 1.21
CA VAL A 146 39.91 -23.29 1.31
C VAL A 146 40.31 -23.66 -0.11
#